data_AF-A0A2E8A7R7-F1
#
_entry.id   AF-A0A2E8A7R7-F1
#
_cell.length_a   1.000
_cell.length_b   1.000
_cell.length_c   1.000
_cell.angle_alpha   90.00
_cell.angle_beta   90.00
_cell.angle_gamma   90.00
#
_symmetry.space_group_name_H-M   'P 1'
#
loop_
_entity.id
_entity.type
_entity.pdbx_description
1 polymer ?
#
loop_
_entity_poly.entity_id
_entity_poly.type
_entity_poly.pdbx_seq_one_letter_code
_entity_poly.pdbx_strand_id
1 'polypeptide(L)' 'MNTIERKLPDLSKDLIDALGVRFPSRCPDPSDSEREIWIKVGQRKVVEFLQDVYDEQHTTIISPKE' A
#
# COMPACT_ATOMS: atom_id res chain seq x y z
N MET A 1 15.55 -3.73 -23.56
CA MET A 1 15.15 -4.52 -22.38
C MET A 1 13.63 -4.56 -22.38
N ASN A 2 13.01 -5.72 -22.58
CA ASN A 2 11.55 -5.84 -22.47
C ASN A 2 11.17 -5.81 -20.98
N THR A 3 10.81 -4.65 -20.48
CA THR A 3 10.15 -4.49 -19.19
C THR A 3 8.70 -4.94 -19.35
N ILE A 4 8.43 -6.22 -19.10
CA ILE A 4 7.07 -6.69 -18.88
C ILE A 4 6.58 -5.93 -17.64
N GLU A 5 5.69 -4.96 -17.83
CA GLU A 5 4.98 -4.31 -16.73
C GLU A 5 4.15 -5.37 -16.02
N ARG A 6 4.74 -5.98 -14.98
CA ARG A 6 4.04 -6.95 -14.13
C ARG A 6 3.07 -6.15 -13.28
N LYS A 7 1.82 -6.07 -13.74
CA LYS A 7 0.69 -5.67 -12.90
C LYS A 7 0.64 -6.60 -11.68
N LEU A 8 0.34 -6.02 -10.52
CA LEU A 8 0.12 -6.82 -9.33
C LEU A 8 -1.10 -7.74 -9.53
N PRO A 9 -1.10 -8.93 -8.90
CA PRO A 9 -2.29 -9.77 -8.87
C PRO A 9 -3.44 -9.06 -8.11
N ASP A 10 -4.65 -9.62 -8.20
CA ASP A 10 -5.78 -9.15 -7.40
C ASP A 10 -5.42 -9.20 -5.91
N LEU A 11 -5.49 -8.04 -5.27
CA LEU A 11 -5.15 -7.89 -3.86
C LEU A 11 -6.37 -8.21 -3.00
N SER A 12 -6.17 -8.90 -1.87
CA SER A 12 -7.24 -9.11 -0.90
C SER A 12 -7.26 -7.99 0.14
N LYS A 13 -8.47 -7.53 0.49
CA LYS A 13 -8.62 -6.53 1.55
C LYS A 13 -8.09 -7.04 2.90
N ASP A 14 -8.33 -8.30 3.23
CA ASP A 14 -7.83 -8.93 4.45
C ASP A 14 -6.30 -8.88 4.57
N LEU A 15 -5.58 -9.03 3.45
CA LEU A 15 -4.12 -8.91 3.44
C LEU A 15 -3.69 -7.47 3.75
N ILE A 16 -4.32 -6.49 3.11
CA ILE A 16 -3.99 -5.08 3.30
C ILE A 16 -4.31 -4.65 4.74
N ASP A 17 -5.44 -5.08 5.30
CA ASP A 17 -5.83 -4.79 6.67
C ASP A 17 -4.86 -5.42 7.68
N ALA A 18 -4.46 -6.68 7.47
CA ALA A 18 -3.45 -7.34 8.30
C ALA A 18 -2.09 -6.62 8.26
N LEU A 19 -1.67 -6.15 7.08
CA LEU A 19 -0.47 -5.34 6.92
C LEU A 19 -0.61 -3.97 7.58
N GLY A 20 -1.80 -3.35 7.53
CA GLY A 20 -2.11 -2.09 8.18
C GLY A 20 -1.99 -2.16 9.70
N VAL A 21 -2.42 -3.27 10.32
CA VAL A 21 -2.23 -3.52 11.76
C VAL A 21 -0.75 -3.72 12.09
N ARG A 22 -0.01 -4.44 11.25
CA ARG A 22 1.42 -4.73 11.49
C ARG A 22 2.33 -3.52 11.26
N PHE A 23 1.98 -2.67 10.29
CA PHE A 23 2.72 -1.48 9.89
C PHE A 23 1.80 -0.24 9.95
N PRO A 24 1.43 0.19 11.18
CA PRO A 24 0.46 1.25 11.36
C PRO A 24 0.99 2.59 10.90
N SER A 25 0.08 3.45 10.41
CA SER A 25 0.40 4.86 10.17
C SER A 25 0.38 5.60 11.50
N ARG A 26 1.55 5.69 12.14
CA ARG A 26 1.74 6.38 13.41
C ARG A 26 3.06 7.13 13.45
N CYS A 27 3.14 8.12 14.33
CA CYS A 27 4.38 8.80 14.60
C CYS A 27 5.45 7.80 15.08
N PRO A 28 6.73 8.00 14.68
CA PRO A 28 7.82 7.23 15.24
C PRO A 28 7.92 7.43 16.76
N ASP A 29 8.50 6.44 17.44
CA ASP A 29 8.80 6.56 18.86
C ASP A 29 10.01 7.52 19.04
N PRO A 30 10.01 8.40 20.05
CA PRO A 30 11.18 9.26 20.31
C PRO A 30 12.49 8.50 20.57
N SER A 31 12.41 7.22 20.94
CA SER A 31 13.57 6.34 21.12
C SER A 31 14.04 5.65 19.83
N ASP A 32 13.31 5.75 18.73
CA ASP A 32 13.70 5.16 17.46
C ASP A 32 14.94 5.87 16.88
N SER A 33 15.90 5.09 16.40
CA SER A 33 17.00 5.62 15.59
C SER A 33 16.50 6.08 14.21
N GLU A 34 17.21 7.00 13.57
CA GLU A 34 16.88 7.46 12.21
C GLU A 34 16.70 6.30 11.22
N ARG A 35 17.55 5.27 11.32
CA ARG A 35 17.47 4.09 10.47
C ARG A 35 16.17 3.32 10.67
N GLU A 36 15.73 3.16 11.92
CA GLU A 36 14.46 2.49 12.24
C GLU A 36 13.26 3.30 11.76
N ILE A 37 13.32 4.62 11.90
CA ILE A 37 12.31 5.54 11.36
C ILE A 37 12.15 5.32 9.85
N TRP A 38 13.24 5.35 9.10
CA TRP A 38 13.20 5.15 7.65
C TRP A 38 12.68 3.78 7.23
N ILE A 39 13.04 2.71 7.96
CA ILE A 39 12.49 1.38 7.72
C ILE A 39 10.98 1.35 7.93
N LYS A 40 10.48 1.94 9.04
CA LYS A 40 9.05 2.02 9.35
C LYS A 40 8.29 2.84 8.31
N VAL A 41 8.84 3.97 7.88
CA VAL A 41 8.27 4.80 6.81
C VAL A 41 8.20 4.03 5.49
N GLY A 42 9.27 3.31 5.13
CA GLY A 42 9.30 2.47 3.93
C GLY A 42 8.23 1.37 3.97
N GLN A 43 8.11 0.66 5.09
CA GLN A 43 7.05 -0.34 5.29
C GLN A 43 5.66 0.27 5.11
N ARG A 44 5.42 1.45 5.71
CA ARG A 44 4.13 2.13 5.61
C ARG A 44 3.82 2.55 4.18
N LYS A 45 4.80 3.06 3.43
CA LYS A 45 4.64 3.44 2.02
C LYS A 45 4.26 2.27 1.13
N VAL A 46 4.79 1.08 1.40
CA VAL A 46 4.38 -0.14 0.67
C VAL A 46 2.92 -0.48 0.95
N VAL A 47 2.46 -0.39 2.20
CA VAL A 47 1.06 -0.67 2.54
C VAL A 47 0.11 0.34 1.88
N GLU A 48 0.49 1.63 1.86
CA GLU A 48 -0.28 2.68 1.16
C GLU A 48 -0.38 2.38 -0.34
N PHE A 49 0.74 2.05 -0.99
CA PHE A 49 0.75 1.68 -2.39
C PHE A 49 -0.17 0.48 -2.70
N LEU A 50 -0.15 -0.56 -1.86
CA LEU A 50 -1.03 -1.72 -2.04
C LEU A 50 -2.51 -1.37 -1.83
N GLN A 51 -2.81 -0.45 -0.92
CA GLN A 51 -4.17 0.05 -0.72
C GLN A 51 -4.66 0.80 -1.97
N ASP A 52 -3.83 1.70 -2.52
CA ASP A 52 -4.16 2.44 -3.74
C ASP A 52 -4.42 1.49 -4.92
N VAL A 53 -3.56 0.50 -5.11
CA VAL A 53 -3.74 -0.52 -6.18
C VAL A 53 -5.02 -1.33 -5.98
N TYR A 54 -5.36 -1.70 -4.75
CA TYR A 54 -6.62 -2.39 -4.46
C TYR A 54 -7.82 -1.51 -4.79
N ASP A 55 -7.79 -0.23 -4.40
CA ASP A 55 -8.88 0.70 -4.69
C ASP A 55 -9.04 0.93 -6.20
N GLU A 56 -7.93 0.97 -6.96
CA GLU A 56 -7.94 0.99 -8.42
C GLU A 56 -8.55 -0.29 -9.02
N GLN A 57 -8.19 -1.48 -8.50
CA GLN A 57 -8.73 -2.78 -8.94
C GLN A 57 -10.25 -2.88 -8.72
N HIS A 58 -10.77 -2.24 -7.68
CA HIS A 58 -12.18 -2.33 -7.26
C HIS A 58 -13.04 -1.11 -7.59
N THR A 59 -12.46 -0.06 -8.18
CA THR A 59 -13.23 1.10 -8.65
C THR A 59 -13.97 0.75 -9.94
N THR A 60 -15.31 0.67 -9.86
CA THR A 60 -16.16 0.63 -11.05
C THR A 60 -16.31 2.05 -11.59
N ILE A 61 -15.63 2.36 -12.70
CA ILE A 61 -15.91 3.61 -13.43
C ILE A 61 -17.32 3.48 -14.02
N ILE A 62 -18.29 4.16 -13.41
CA ILE A 62 -19.62 4.32 -13.99
C ILE A 62 -19.48 5.38 -15.09
N SER A 63 -19.19 4.98 -16.32
CA SER A 63 -19.22 5.91 -17.45
C SER A 63 -20.66 6.38 -17.67
N PRO A 64 -20.93 7.70 -17.75
CA PRO A 64 -22.25 8.19 -18.13
C PRO A 64 -22.59 7.68 -19.53
N LYS A 65 -23.77 7.08 -19.67
CA LYS A 65 -24.31 6.66 -20.95
C LYS A 65 -24.93 7.89 -21.61
N GLU A 66 -24.23 8.50 -22.56
CA GLU A 66 -24.81 9.44 -23.54
C GLU A 66 -25.58 8.66 -24.63
#